data_AF-A0A7Y5MZ19-F1
#
_entry.id   AF-A0A7Y5MZ19-F1
#
_cell.length_a   1.000
_cell.length_b   1.000
_cell.length_c   1.000
_cell.angle_alpha   90.00
_cell.angle_beta   90.00
_cell.angle_gamma   90.00
#
_symmetry.space_group_name_H-M   'P 1'
#
loop_
_entity.id
_entity.type
_entity.pdbx_description
1 polymer ?
#
loop_
_entity_poly.entity_id
_entity_poly.type
_entity_poly.pdbx_seq_one_letter_code
_entity_poly.pdbx_strand_id
1 'polypeptide(L)'
;MKNLAPQTSRRTDLVLGAARSWRYEVSFTLPAGARLESIPDEFSGENAWGRFHVKVESKDGQVTISRGFDQFGGVIPRERYAEVRKLLSEHDRAEAAILRIIR
;
A
#
# COMPACT_ATOMS: atom_id res chain seq x y z
N MET A 1 9.74 -4.99 -7.58
CA MET A 1 8.94 -4.64 -6.39
C MET A 1 9.66 -3.49 -5.69
N LYS A 2 9.01 -2.36 -5.44
CA LYS A 2 9.62 -1.32 -4.59
C LYS A 2 9.74 -1.92 -3.18
N ASN A 3 10.91 -1.77 -2.57
CA ASN A 3 11.12 -2.14 -1.17
C ASN A 3 11.18 -0.82 -0.40
N LEU A 4 10.06 -0.41 0.20
CA LEU A 4 9.99 0.81 0.99
C LEU A 4 10.68 0.64 2.34
N ALA A 5 10.93 -0.60 2.77
CA ALA A 5 11.55 -0.93 4.06
C ALA A 5 12.91 -1.66 3.93
N PRO A 6 13.88 -1.16 3.12
CA PRO A 6 15.11 -1.89 2.81
C PRO A 6 16.04 -1.99 4.02
N GLN A 7 15.96 -1.05 4.95
CA GLN A 7 16.71 -1.08 6.20
C GLN A 7 15.92 -1.85 7.25
N THR A 8 16.52 -2.91 7.78
CA THR A 8 15.92 -3.79 8.79
C THR A 8 16.08 -3.28 10.22
N SER A 9 17.03 -2.38 10.46
CA SER A 9 17.29 -1.75 11.76
C SER A 9 17.88 -0.35 11.61
N ARG A 10 17.94 0.41 12.71
CA ARG A 10 18.50 1.76 12.78
C ARG A 10 19.41 1.89 14.00
N ARG A 11 20.49 2.67 13.88
CA ARG A 11 21.40 3.01 14.99
C ARG A 11 20.92 4.22 15.80
N THR A 12 20.22 5.13 15.13
CA THR A 12 19.71 6.41 15.66
C THR A 12 18.24 6.55 15.32
N ASP A 13 17.60 7.53 15.95
CA ASP A 13 16.25 7.93 15.59
C ASP A 13 16.20 8.41 14.12
N LEU A 14 15.04 8.23 13.51
CA LEU A 14 14.77 8.69 12.15
C LEU A 14 13.85 9.91 12.23
N VAL A 15 14.33 11.04 11.73
CA VAL A 15 13.52 12.24 11.55
C VAL A 15 12.80 12.16 10.21
N LEU A 16 11.48 12.09 10.25
CA LEU A 16 10.64 12.27 9.09
C LEU A 16 10.50 13.78 8.83
N GLY A 17 10.64 14.18 7.56
CA GLY A 17 10.37 15.55 7.14
C GLY A 17 8.88 15.90 7.21
N ALA A 18 8.47 16.91 6.44
CA ALA A 18 7.06 17.26 6.32
C ALA A 18 6.21 16.03 5.95
N ALA A 19 4.98 15.97 6.48
CA ALA A 19 4.02 14.95 6.14
C ALA A 19 3.80 14.91 4.62
N ARG A 20 3.61 13.71 4.06
CA ARG A 20 3.44 13.50 2.62
C ARG A 20 2.36 12.48 2.39
N SER A 21 1.55 12.74 1.39
CA SER A 21 0.49 11.82 0.98
C SER A 21 0.55 11.63 -0.52
N TRP A 22 0.22 10.42 -0.96
CA TRP A 22 -0.13 10.17 -2.35
C TRP A 22 -1.34 9.27 -2.39
N ARG A 23 -2.22 9.52 -3.36
CA ARG A 23 -3.37 8.70 -3.67
C ARG A 23 -3.50 8.59 -5.18
N TYR A 24 -3.97 7.45 -5.64
CA TYR A 24 -4.37 7.29 -7.03
C TYR A 24 -5.57 6.34 -7.13
N GLU A 25 -6.33 6.58 -8.17
CA GLU A 25 -7.43 5.74 -8.58
C GLU A 25 -7.29 5.45 -10.07
N VAL A 26 -7.43 4.18 -10.45
CA VAL A 26 -7.40 3.74 -11.84
C VAL A 26 -8.63 2.89 -12.09
N SER A 27 -9.40 3.28 -13.11
CA SER A 27 -10.58 2.55 -13.54
C SER A 27 -10.43 2.09 -14.97
N PHE A 28 -10.75 0.83 -15.25
CA PHE A 28 -10.75 0.25 -16.59
C PHE A 28 -11.83 -0.82 -16.76
N THR A 29 -12.33 -0.97 -17.99
CA THR A 29 -13.31 -1.99 -18.34
C THR A 29 -12.61 -3.28 -18.78
N LEU A 30 -13.08 -4.43 -18.33
CA LEU A 30 -12.59 -5.73 -18.77
C LEU A 30 -13.02 -5.97 -20.24
N PRO A 31 -12.13 -6.52 -21.08
CA PRO A 31 -12.50 -6.97 -22.41
C PRO A 31 -13.61 -8.03 -22.37
N ALA A 32 -14.40 -8.14 -23.44
CA ALA A 32 -15.44 -9.15 -23.54
C ALA A 32 -14.87 -10.57 -23.32
N GLY A 33 -15.54 -11.36 -22.50
CA GLY A 33 -15.13 -12.71 -22.11
C GLY A 33 -14.05 -12.78 -21.02
N ALA A 34 -13.39 -11.67 -20.68
CA ALA A 34 -12.43 -11.64 -19.58
C ALA A 34 -13.12 -11.55 -18.21
N ARG A 35 -12.51 -12.18 -17.21
CA ARG A 35 -12.92 -12.05 -15.80
C ARG A 35 -11.70 -11.94 -14.89
N LEU A 36 -11.87 -11.35 -13.72
CA LEU A 36 -10.86 -11.42 -12.67
C LEU A 36 -10.81 -12.85 -12.13
N GLU A 37 -9.60 -13.38 -11.93
CA GLU A 37 -9.38 -14.67 -11.26
C GLU A 37 -9.84 -14.58 -9.80
N SER A 38 -9.47 -13.47 -9.14
CA SER A 38 -9.91 -13.10 -7.81
C SER A 38 -9.84 -11.58 -7.64
N ILE A 39 -10.65 -11.08 -6.71
CA ILE A 39 -10.52 -9.73 -6.18
C ILE A 39 -9.81 -9.90 -4.84
N PRO A 40 -8.63 -9.30 -4.64
CA PRO A 40 -7.98 -9.36 -3.34
C PRO A 40 -8.82 -8.62 -2.29
N ASP A 41 -8.76 -9.08 -1.05
CA ASP A 41 -9.33 -8.34 0.08
C ASP A 41 -8.71 -6.94 0.16
N GLU A 42 -9.47 -6.00 0.73
CA GLU A 42 -8.94 -4.68 1.01
C GLU A 42 -7.78 -4.77 2.01
N PHE A 43 -6.64 -4.18 1.64
CA PHE A 43 -5.50 -4.05 2.54
C PHE A 43 -5.47 -2.64 3.12
N SER A 44 -5.40 -2.57 4.44
CA SER A 44 -5.15 -1.32 5.13
C SER A 44 -4.23 -1.56 6.33
N GLY A 45 -3.55 -0.51 6.74
CA GLY A 45 -2.72 -0.50 7.93
C GLY A 45 -2.45 0.92 8.38
N GLU A 46 -2.36 1.12 9.69
CA GLU A 46 -2.08 2.43 10.29
C GLU A 46 -1.20 2.25 11.53
N ASN A 47 -0.27 3.19 11.73
CA ASN A 47 0.46 3.38 12.97
C ASN A 47 0.71 4.87 13.22
N ALA A 48 1.48 5.20 14.26
CA ALA A 48 1.78 6.58 14.64
C ALA A 48 2.49 7.43 13.57
N TRP A 49 3.04 6.82 12.51
CA TRP A 49 3.83 7.50 11.48
C TRP A 49 3.27 7.36 10.07
N GLY A 50 2.16 6.65 9.90
CA GLY A 50 1.49 6.64 8.62
C GLY A 50 0.37 5.64 8.52
N ARG A 51 -0.30 5.68 7.36
CA ARG A 51 -1.35 4.75 7.00
C ARG A 51 -1.32 4.45 5.52
N PHE A 52 -1.88 3.30 5.15
CA PHE A 52 -2.10 2.96 3.76
C PHE A 52 -3.45 2.28 3.55
N HIS A 53 -3.92 2.35 2.31
CA HIS A 53 -5.06 1.57 1.83
C HIS A 53 -4.78 1.10 0.39
N VAL A 54 -5.19 -0.11 0.08
CA VAL A 54 -5.21 -0.69 -1.26
C VAL A 54 -6.51 -1.46 -1.41
N LYS A 55 -7.36 -1.00 -2.33
CA LYS A 55 -8.68 -1.57 -2.58
C LYS A 55 -8.82 -1.88 -4.06
N VAL A 56 -9.43 -3.01 -4.37
CA VAL A 56 -9.92 -3.32 -5.71
C VAL A 56 -11.40 -3.61 -5.64
N GLU A 57 -12.14 -2.99 -6.54
CA GLU A 57 -13.57 -3.22 -6.72
C GLU A 57 -13.84 -3.61 -8.17
N SER A 58 -14.80 -4.51 -8.38
CA SER A 58 -15.29 -4.88 -9.69
C SER A 58 -16.81 -4.87 -9.69
N LYS A 59 -17.40 -4.13 -10.62
CA LYS A 59 -18.84 -4.04 -10.80
C LYS A 59 -19.16 -3.97 -12.29
N ASP A 60 -20.06 -4.82 -12.77
CA ASP A 60 -20.55 -4.80 -14.16
C ASP A 60 -19.44 -4.78 -15.23
N GLY A 61 -18.34 -5.51 -14.99
CA GLY A 61 -17.18 -5.56 -15.89
C GLY A 61 -16.24 -4.34 -15.81
N GLN A 62 -16.56 -3.35 -14.99
CA GLN A 62 -15.69 -2.22 -14.65
C GLN A 62 -14.88 -2.56 -13.40
N VAL A 63 -13.56 -2.39 -13.47
CA VAL A 63 -12.64 -2.57 -12.35
C VAL A 63 -12.11 -1.20 -11.93
N THR A 64 -12.05 -0.97 -10.62
CA THR A 64 -11.44 0.21 -10.01
C THR A 64 -10.41 -0.23 -8.99
N ILE A 65 -9.21 0.36 -9.08
CA ILE A 65 -8.12 0.19 -8.13
C ILE A 65 -7.91 1.53 -7.44
N SER A 66 -8.06 1.56 -6.11
CA SER A 66 -7.80 2.74 -5.30
C SER A 66 -6.66 2.43 -4.34
N ARG A 67 -5.58 3.23 -4.39
CA ARG A 67 -4.43 3.06 -3.49
C ARG A 67 -3.99 4.40 -2.91
N GLY A 68 -3.43 4.35 -1.71
CA GLY A 68 -2.79 5.52 -1.15
C GLY A 68 -1.99 5.23 0.11
N PHE A 69 -1.07 6.15 0.39
CA PHE A 69 -0.22 6.13 1.56
C PHE A 69 -0.09 7.55 2.10
N ASP A 70 -0.29 7.69 3.40
CA ASP A 70 -0.03 8.91 4.15
C ASP A 70 1.17 8.65 5.08
N GLN A 71 2.25 9.40 4.88
CA GLN A 71 3.37 9.50 5.82
C GLN A 71 3.11 10.68 6.76
N PHE A 72 2.99 10.41 8.05
CA PHE A 72 2.92 11.46 9.06
C PHE A 72 4.33 11.99 9.36
N GLY A 73 4.45 13.25 9.75
CA GLY A 73 5.72 13.85 10.15
C GLY A 73 6.13 13.45 11.57
N GLY A 74 7.37 13.73 11.95
CA GLY A 74 7.85 13.57 13.33
C GLY A 74 9.11 12.73 13.44
N VAL A 75 9.37 12.23 14.65
CA VAL A 75 10.54 11.41 14.95
C VAL A 75 10.08 9.97 15.19
N ILE A 76 10.76 9.02 14.54
CA ILE A 76 10.64 7.59 14.81
C ILE A 76 11.80 7.21 15.73
N PRO A 77 11.54 6.91 17.01
CA PRO A 77 12.57 6.42 17.91
C PRO A 77 13.16 5.11 17.39
N ARG A 78 14.47 4.93 17.52
CA ARG A 78 15.18 3.75 16.97
C ARG A 78 14.58 2.42 17.42
N GLU A 79 14.11 2.35 18.67
CA GLU A 79 13.54 1.16 19.29
C GLU A 79 12.16 0.82 18.74
N ARG A 80 11.45 1.79 18.17
CA ARG A 80 10.13 1.62 17.55
C ARG A 80 10.20 1.50 16.03
N TYR A 81 11.38 1.57 15.45
CA TYR A 81 11.55 1.49 14.00
C TYR A 81 10.97 0.19 13.38
N ALA A 82 10.92 -0.90 14.15
CA ALA A 82 10.30 -2.14 13.72
C ALA A 82 8.80 -1.98 13.36
N GLU A 83 8.07 -1.08 14.02
CA GLU A 83 6.66 -0.80 13.74
C GLU A 83 6.48 -0.13 12.38
N VAL A 84 7.35 0.84 12.06
CA VAL A 84 7.37 1.51 10.75
C VAL A 84 7.76 0.54 9.66
N ARG A 85 8.79 -0.29 9.92
CA ARG A 85 9.21 -1.33 8.97
C ARG A 85 8.06 -2.30 8.68
N LYS A 86 7.30 -2.70 9.71
CA LYS A 86 6.14 -3.58 9.55
C LYS A 86 5.11 -2.94 8.63
N LEU A 87 4.70 -1.69 8.90
CA LEU A 87 3.74 -0.96 8.08
C LEU A 87 4.19 -0.87 6.60
N LEU A 88 5.44 -0.50 6.36
CA LEU A 88 5.99 -0.39 5.00
C LEU A 88 6.09 -1.76 4.30
N SER A 89 6.40 -2.83 5.04
CA SER A 89 6.42 -4.18 4.48
C SER A 89 5.01 -4.68 4.14
N GLU A 90 4.00 -4.33 4.94
CA GLU A 90 2.60 -4.65 4.68
C GLU A 90 2.08 -3.89 3.45
N HIS A 91 2.43 -2.61 3.34
CA HIS A 91 2.16 -1.82 2.14
C HIS A 91 2.80 -2.43 0.89
N ASP A 92 4.08 -2.83 0.94
CA ASP A 92 4.77 -3.46 -0.21
C ASP A 92 4.09 -4.78 -0.63
N ARG A 93 3.59 -5.57 0.33
CA ARG A 93 2.81 -6.78 0.03
C ARG A 93 1.46 -6.46 -0.60
N ALA A 94 0.78 -5.43 -0.12
CA ALA A 94 -0.50 -4.97 -0.67
C ALA A 94 -0.33 -4.45 -2.11
N GLU A 95 0.73 -3.69 -2.39
CA GLU A 95 1.07 -3.22 -3.74
C GLU A 95 1.45 -4.37 -4.69
N ALA A 96 2.04 -5.44 -4.15
CA ALA A 96 2.40 -6.64 -4.88
C ALA A 96 1.22 -7.60 -5.13
N ALA A 97 0.07 -7.39 -4.48
CA ALA A 97 -1.15 -8.12 -4.79
C ALA A 97 -1.62 -7.73 -6.20
N ILE A 98 -1.13 -8.47 -7.19
CA ILE A 98 -1.44 -8.27 -8.61
C ILE A 98 -2.87 -8.72 -8.88
N LEU A 99 -3.62 -7.90 -9.63
CA LEU A 99 -4.84 -8.36 -10.28
C LEU A 99 -4.51 -9.37 -11.35
N ARG A 100 -5.01 -10.59 -11.21
CA ARG A 100 -4.92 -11.60 -12.25
C ARG A 100 -6.20 -11.60 -13.08
N ILE A 101 -6.05 -11.34 -14.37
CA ILE A 101 -7.14 -11.37 -15.35
C ILE A 101 -7.01 -12.68 -16.13
N ILE A 102 -8.09 -13.45 -16.20
CA ILE A 102 -8.19 -14.68 -16.97
C ILE A 102 -9.16 -14.51 -18.14
N ARG A 103 -8.94 -15.28 -19.21
CA ARG A 103 -9.80 -15.37 -20.40
C ARG A 103 -10.66 -16.62 -20.36
#